data_AF-A0AAX6N0D5-F1
#
_entry.id   AF-A0AAX6N0D5-F1
#
_cell.length_a   1.000
_cell.length_b   1.000
_cell.length_c   1.000
_cell.angle_alpha   90.00
_cell.angle_beta   90.00
_cell.angle_gamma   90.00
#
_symmetry.space_group_name_H-M   'P 1'
#
loop_
_entity.id
_entity.type
_entity.pdbx_description
1 polymer ?
#
loop_
_entity_poly.entity_id
_entity_poly.type
_entity_poly.pdbx_seq_one_letter_code
_entity_poly.pdbx_strand_id
1 'polypeptide(L)'
;MFVASSTAALVGLAAAAATGIFTGSGSIGFLLGSCAGFVGGSLHYYRMCLAQALSSLDEHPRLMQLHLAYNFPWLGYQHLRRSQLRSKEWARTSFARQGNLIAAWLSASDALDEIHDRKTALILEAIIRQETAKGLIEDKEE
;
A
#
# COMPACT_ATOMS: atom_id res chain seq x y z
N MET A 1 -9.66 4.21 -2.87
CA MET A 1 -10.87 4.93 -3.35
C MET A 1 -11.20 6.14 -2.48
N PHE A 2 -11.34 5.98 -1.16
CA PHE A 2 -11.64 7.10 -0.24
C PHE A 2 -10.66 8.28 -0.34
N VAL A 3 -9.35 8.02 -0.37
CA VAL A 3 -8.33 9.07 -0.49
C VAL A 3 -8.56 9.96 -1.71
N ALA A 4 -8.76 9.37 -2.89
CA ALA A 4 -8.96 10.13 -4.12
C ALA A 4 -10.25 10.96 -4.09
N SER A 5 -11.36 10.40 -3.59
CA SER A 5 -12.63 11.11 -3.45
C SER A 5 -12.58 12.24 -2.43
N SER A 6 -11.90 12.03 -1.28
CA SER A 6 -11.71 13.07 -0.27
C SER A 6 -10.81 14.20 -0.77
N THR A 7 -9.71 13.88 -1.47
CA THR A 7 -8.85 14.90 -2.10
C THR A 7 -9.62 15.66 -3.18
N ALA A 8 -10.44 14.99 -3.99
CA ALA A 8 -11.32 15.63 -4.95
C ALA A 8 -12.25 16.65 -4.28
N ALA A 9 -12.95 16.24 -3.21
CA ALA A 9 -13.87 17.11 -2.50
C ALA A 9 -13.15 18.34 -1.89
N LEU A 10 -12.00 18.14 -1.23
CA LEU A 10 -11.25 19.24 -0.60
C LEU A 10 -10.68 20.22 -1.62
N VAL A 11 -10.05 19.73 -2.68
CA VAL A 11 -9.49 20.57 -3.75
C VAL A 11 -10.61 21.26 -4.53
N GLY A 12 -11.71 20.55 -4.77
CA GLY A 12 -12.94 21.11 -5.37
C GLY A 12 -13.49 22.26 -4.55
N LEU A 13 -13.73 22.08 -3.25
CA LEU A 13 -14.23 23.12 -2.37
C LEU A 13 -13.28 24.33 -2.30
N ALA A 14 -11.97 24.08 -2.21
CA ALA A 14 -10.97 25.16 -2.21
C ALA A 14 -10.97 25.97 -3.52
N ALA A 15 -11.04 25.29 -4.67
CA ALA A 15 -11.11 25.92 -5.98
C ALA A 15 -12.44 26.66 -6.20
N ALA A 16 -13.54 26.12 -5.68
CA ALA A 16 -14.85 26.76 -5.70
C ALA A 16 -14.85 28.07 -4.92
N ALA A 17 -14.24 28.08 -3.73
CA ALA A 17 -14.12 29.28 -2.91
C ALA A 17 -13.28 30.36 -3.63
N ALA A 18 -12.14 29.98 -4.21
CA ALA A 18 -11.30 30.91 -4.96
C ALA A 18 -12.03 31.50 -6.18
N THR A 19 -12.61 30.65 -7.03
CA THR A 19 -13.32 31.11 -8.26
C THR A 19 -14.61 31.85 -7.97
N GLY A 20 -15.32 31.50 -6.90
CA GLY A 20 -16.49 32.24 -6.44
C GLY A 20 -16.16 33.70 -6.10
N ILE A 21 -14.99 33.94 -5.49
CA ILE A 21 -14.52 35.29 -5.14
C ILE A 21 -14.09 36.09 -6.38
N PHE A 22 -13.38 35.45 -7.32
CA PHE A 22 -12.76 36.17 -8.46
C PHE A 22 -13.64 36.30 -9.70
N THR A 23 -14.49 35.32 -10.00
CA THR A 23 -15.24 35.25 -11.27
C THR A 23 -16.74 35.05 -11.08
N GLY A 24 -17.21 34.84 -9.85
CA GLY A 24 -18.62 34.54 -9.54
C GLY A 24 -19.06 33.13 -9.96
N SER A 25 -18.18 32.31 -10.56
CA SER A 25 -18.49 30.97 -11.08
C SER A 25 -17.85 29.87 -10.23
N GLY A 26 -18.29 29.78 -8.96
CA GLY A 26 -17.77 28.78 -8.01
C GLY A 26 -17.99 27.34 -8.44
N SER A 27 -19.04 27.05 -9.23
CA SER A 27 -19.34 25.71 -9.74
C SER A 27 -18.31 25.19 -10.74
N ILE A 28 -17.79 26.06 -11.62
CA ILE A 28 -16.73 25.68 -12.57
C ILE A 28 -15.43 25.39 -11.82
N GLY A 29 -15.07 26.23 -10.84
CA GLY A 29 -13.91 25.96 -9.98
C GLY A 29 -14.05 24.66 -9.20
N PHE A 30 -15.23 24.39 -8.65
CA PHE A 30 -15.51 23.11 -7.98
C PHE A 30 -15.28 21.92 -8.91
N LEU A 31 -15.82 21.97 -10.13
CA LEU A 31 -15.72 20.87 -11.09
C LEU A 31 -14.26 20.60 -11.47
N LEU A 32 -13.54 21.64 -11.91
CA LEU A 32 -12.14 21.50 -12.34
C LEU A 32 -11.22 21.13 -11.18
N GLY A 33 -11.42 21.74 -10.01
CA GLY A 33 -10.68 21.42 -8.79
C GLY A 33 -10.91 19.98 -8.34
N SER A 34 -12.15 19.50 -8.41
CA SER A 34 -12.49 18.11 -8.05
C SER A 34 -11.83 17.11 -9.00
N CYS A 35 -11.85 17.36 -10.31
CA CYS A 35 -11.17 16.50 -11.28
C CYS A 35 -9.65 16.46 -11.02
N ALA A 36 -9.02 17.62 -10.82
CA ALA A 36 -7.59 17.70 -10.52
C ALA A 36 -7.24 17.01 -9.20
N GLY A 37 -8.04 17.24 -8.15
CA GLY A 37 -7.89 16.59 -6.85
C GLY A 37 -8.07 15.07 -6.92
N PHE A 38 -9.02 14.59 -7.71
CA PHE A 38 -9.23 13.16 -7.93
C PHE A 38 -8.04 12.50 -8.64
N VAL A 39 -7.53 13.12 -9.70
CA VAL A 39 -6.36 12.61 -10.44
C VAL A 39 -5.13 12.62 -9.54
N GLY A 40 -4.88 13.71 -8.82
CA GLY A 40 -3.78 13.83 -7.87
C GLY A 40 -3.84 12.79 -6.74
N GLY A 41 -5.02 12.64 -6.13
CA GLY A 41 -5.26 11.64 -5.08
C GLY A 41 -5.11 10.20 -5.58
N SER A 42 -5.57 9.92 -6.80
CA SER A 42 -5.40 8.61 -7.43
C SER A 42 -3.94 8.29 -7.72
N LEU A 43 -3.17 9.27 -8.23
CA LEU A 43 -1.74 9.11 -8.48
C LEU A 43 -0.95 8.91 -7.18
N HIS A 44 -1.30 9.66 -6.13
CA HIS A 44 -0.69 9.51 -4.81
C HIS A 44 -0.97 8.12 -4.24
N TYR A 45 -2.23 7.68 -4.25
CA TYR A 45 -2.62 6.36 -3.78
C TYR A 45 -1.92 5.24 -4.56
N TYR A 46 -1.84 5.37 -5.89
CA TYR A 46 -1.09 4.43 -6.73
C TYR A 46 0.38 4.32 -6.30
N ARG A 47 1.07 5.45 -6.08
CA ARG A 47 2.47 5.47 -5.65
C ARG A 47 2.65 4.84 -4.27
N MET A 48 1.71 5.06 -3.36
CA MET A 48 1.71 4.43 -2.03
C MET A 48 1.57 2.91 -2.14
N CYS A 49 0.57 2.42 -2.87
CA CYS A 49 0.37 0.98 -3.08
C CYS A 49 1.59 0.35 -3.77
N LEU A 50 2.18 1.02 -4.76
CA LEU A 50 3.38 0.52 -5.43
C LEU A 50 4.56 0.42 -4.45
N ALA A 51 4.78 1.44 -3.61
CA ALA A 51 5.85 1.41 -2.62
C ALA A 51 5.69 0.25 -1.62
N GLN A 52 4.48 0.02 -1.13
CA GLN A 52 4.17 -1.09 -0.23
C GLN A 52 4.41 -2.45 -0.93
N ALA A 53 3.88 -2.61 -2.15
CA ALA A 53 4.04 -3.83 -2.91
C ALA A 53 5.52 -4.14 -3.25
N LEU A 54 6.32 -3.12 -3.56
CA LEU A 54 7.77 -3.25 -3.78
C LEU A 54 8.51 -3.65 -2.50
N SER A 55 8.11 -3.10 -1.34
CA SER A 55 8.69 -3.47 -0.04
C SER A 55 8.38 -4.94 0.28
N SER A 56 7.12 -5.35 0.15
CA SER A 56 6.71 -6.75 0.36
C SER A 56 7.37 -7.71 -0.64
N LEU A 57 7.67 -7.26 -1.86
CA LEU A 57 8.42 -8.05 -2.84
C LEU A 57 9.86 -8.31 -2.39
N ASP A 58 10.53 -7.34 -1.79
CA ASP A 58 11.89 -7.52 -1.27
C ASP A 58 11.92 -8.41 -0.02
N GLU A 59 10.94 -8.29 0.87
CA GLU A 59 10.88 -9.05 2.11
C GLU A 59 10.40 -10.50 1.89
N HIS A 60 9.36 -10.67 1.07
CA HIS A 60 8.67 -11.94 0.84
C HIS A 60 8.53 -12.28 -0.65
N PRO A 61 9.65 -12.39 -1.40
CA PRO A 61 9.64 -12.51 -2.87
C PRO A 61 8.91 -13.75 -3.39
N ARG A 62 9.01 -14.88 -2.68
CA ARG A 62 8.35 -16.13 -3.09
C ARG A 62 6.83 -16.08 -2.88
N LEU A 63 6.38 -15.47 -1.79
CA LEU A 63 4.94 -15.28 -1.54
C LEU A 63 4.35 -14.35 -2.60
N MET A 64 5.03 -13.24 -2.87
CA MET A 64 4.63 -12.31 -3.93
C MET A 64 4.61 -12.97 -5.31
N GLN A 65 5.59 -13.82 -5.63
CA GLN A 65 5.61 -14.60 -6.87
C GLN A 65 4.43 -15.57 -6.97
N LEU A 66 4.05 -16.22 -5.87
CA LEU A 66 2.90 -17.12 -5.83
C LEU A 66 1.62 -16.37 -6.19
N HIS A 67 1.36 -15.22 -5.55
CA HIS A 67 0.18 -14.41 -5.86
C HIS A 67 0.23 -13.78 -7.25
N LEU A 68 1.42 -13.43 -7.77
CA LEU A 68 1.58 -13.01 -9.16
C LEU A 68 1.19 -14.13 -10.14
N ALA A 69 1.70 -15.34 -9.93
CA ALA A 69 1.41 -16.49 -10.78
C ALA A 69 -0.07 -16.91 -10.70
N TYR A 70 -0.66 -16.85 -9.50
CA TYR A 70 -2.06 -17.18 -9.26
C TYR A 70 -3.01 -16.17 -9.92
N ASN A 71 -2.76 -14.87 -9.76
CA ASN A 71 -3.62 -13.83 -10.33
C ASN A 71 -3.44 -13.68 -11.85
N PHE A 72 -2.26 -14.01 -12.38
CA PHE A 72 -1.92 -13.81 -13.79
C PHE A 72 -1.21 -15.03 -14.43
N PRO A 73 -1.88 -16.19 -14.51
CA PRO A 73 -1.25 -17.45 -14.93
C PRO A 73 -0.72 -17.42 -16.38
N TRP A 74 -1.29 -16.58 -17.25
CA TRP A 74 -0.87 -16.42 -18.64
C TRP A 74 0.38 -15.54 -18.84
N LEU A 75 0.86 -14.85 -17.79
CA LEU A 75 2.03 -13.94 -17.88
C LEU A 75 3.35 -14.60 -17.49
N GLY A 76 3.35 -15.87 -17.08
CA GLY A 76 4.57 -16.64 -16.84
C GLY A 76 5.36 -16.24 -15.58
N TYR A 77 4.72 -15.56 -14.61
CA TYR A 77 5.41 -15.09 -13.40
C TYR A 77 5.96 -16.23 -12.52
N GLN A 78 5.42 -17.44 -12.64
CA GLN A 78 5.94 -18.65 -11.99
C GLN A 78 7.38 -18.99 -12.40
N HIS A 79 7.84 -18.51 -13.55
CA HIS A 79 9.20 -18.78 -14.07
C HIS A 79 10.20 -17.68 -13.73
N LEU A 80 9.79 -16.62 -13.03
CA LEU A 80 10.69 -15.57 -12.60
C LEU A 80 11.74 -16.11 -11.63
N ARG A 81 13.00 -15.73 -11.86
CA ARG A 81 14.10 -16.03 -10.94
C ARG A 81 14.05 -15.10 -9.74
N ARG A 82 14.60 -15.54 -8.61
CA ARG A 82 14.70 -14.72 -7.39
C ARG A 82 15.42 -13.38 -7.63
N SER A 83 16.40 -13.34 -8.52
CA SER A 83 17.08 -12.09 -8.90
C SER A 83 16.18 -11.09 -9.63
N GLN A 84 15.11 -11.55 -10.28
CA GLN A 84 14.14 -10.73 -10.99
C GLN A 84 12.97 -10.29 -10.08
N LEU A 85 12.86 -10.85 -8.88
CA LEU A 85 11.87 -10.51 -7.86
C LEU A 85 12.48 -9.54 -6.85
N ARG A 86 12.92 -8.38 -7.34
CA ARG A 86 13.48 -7.31 -6.52
C ARG A 86 12.83 -5.99 -6.86
N SER A 87 12.65 -5.14 -5.84
CA SER A 87 12.04 -3.82 -6.00
C SER A 87 12.70 -2.99 -7.12
N LYS A 88 14.04 -3.01 -7.20
CA LYS A 88 14.81 -2.27 -8.22
C LYS A 88 14.44 -2.65 -9.66
N GLU A 89 14.16 -3.93 -9.90
CA GLU A 89 13.77 -4.43 -11.21
C GLU A 89 12.34 -4.00 -11.54
N TRP A 90 11.43 -4.06 -10.57
CA TRP A 90 10.00 -3.80 -10.80
C TRP A 90 9.65 -2.30 -10.81
N ALA A 91 10.36 -1.48 -10.04
CA ALA A 91 10.14 -0.03 -9.98
C ALA A 91 10.36 0.68 -11.32
N ARG A 92 11.10 0.04 -12.25
CA ARG A 92 11.39 0.58 -13.60
C ARG A 92 10.56 -0.08 -14.70
N THR A 93 9.66 -1.00 -14.37
CA THR A 93 8.81 -1.68 -15.36
C THR A 93 7.62 -0.84 -15.79
N SER A 94 6.87 -1.32 -16.79
CA SER A 94 5.65 -0.68 -17.26
C SER A 94 4.60 -0.59 -16.16
N PHE A 95 3.73 0.42 -16.25
CA PHE A 95 2.59 0.61 -15.34
C PHE A 95 1.71 -0.64 -15.25
N ALA A 96 1.51 -1.37 -16.34
CA ALA A 96 0.75 -2.62 -16.34
C ALA A 96 1.39 -3.68 -15.43
N ARG A 97 2.71 -3.85 -15.51
CA ARG A 97 3.44 -4.82 -14.68
C ARG A 97 3.50 -4.37 -13.21
N GLN A 98 3.64 -3.08 -12.95
CA GLN A 98 3.51 -2.51 -11.61
C GLN A 98 2.09 -2.69 -11.05
N GLY A 99 1.06 -2.53 -11.87
CA GLY A 99 -0.33 -2.81 -11.50
C GLY A 99 -0.56 -4.27 -11.13
N ASN A 100 0.02 -5.20 -11.88
CA ASN A 100 -0.01 -6.62 -11.54
C ASN A 100 0.65 -6.91 -10.20
N LEU A 101 1.77 -6.23 -9.89
CA LEU A 101 2.44 -6.35 -8.60
C LEU A 101 1.55 -5.83 -7.45
N ILE A 102 0.89 -4.68 -7.65
CA ILE A 102 -0.05 -4.14 -6.66
C ILE A 102 -1.21 -5.10 -6.44
N ALA A 103 -1.79 -5.66 -7.50
CA ALA A 103 -2.88 -6.63 -7.39
C ALA A 103 -2.44 -7.90 -6.66
N ALA A 104 -1.25 -8.41 -6.95
CA ALA A 104 -0.68 -9.54 -6.23
C ALA A 104 -0.43 -9.22 -4.75
N TRP A 105 0.03 -8.00 -4.44
CA TRP A 105 0.22 -7.54 -3.06
C TRP A 105 -1.10 -7.46 -2.30
N LEU A 106 -2.14 -6.88 -2.91
CA LEU A 106 -3.48 -6.82 -2.32
C LEU A 106 -4.07 -8.22 -2.10
N SER A 107 -3.86 -9.13 -3.04
CA SER A 107 -4.28 -10.53 -2.89
C SER A 107 -3.50 -11.29 -1.81
N ALA A 108 -2.30 -10.84 -1.49
CA ALA A 108 -1.42 -11.42 -0.47
C ALA A 108 -1.59 -10.77 0.91
N SER A 109 -2.48 -9.78 1.08
CA SER A 109 -2.60 -9.00 2.32
C SER A 109 -2.75 -9.89 3.54
N ASP A 110 -3.68 -10.84 3.48
CA ASP A 110 -4.03 -11.67 4.63
C ASP A 110 -2.85 -12.58 5.03
N ALA A 111 -2.13 -13.11 4.04
CA ALA A 111 -0.95 -13.93 4.29
C ALA A 111 0.24 -13.09 4.81
N LEU A 112 0.38 -11.85 4.36
CA LEU A 112 1.39 -10.92 4.86
C LEU A 112 1.10 -10.49 6.30
N ASP A 113 -0.18 -10.23 6.62
CA ASP A 113 -0.63 -9.88 7.96
C ASP A 113 -0.41 -11.05 8.93
N GLU A 114 -0.74 -12.28 8.53
CA GLU A 114 -0.48 -13.47 9.35
C GLU A 114 1.03 -13.67 9.64
N ILE A 115 1.89 -13.42 8.65
CA ILE A 115 3.35 -13.46 8.85
C ILE A 115 3.79 -12.37 9.83
N HIS A 116 3.23 -11.17 9.72
CA HIS A 116 3.53 -10.05 10.59
C HIS A 116 3.11 -10.33 12.05
N ASP A 117 1.90 -10.84 12.26
CA ASP A 117 1.37 -11.18 13.57
C ASP A 117 2.20 -12.25 14.25
N ARG A 118 2.59 -13.31 13.53
CA ARG A 118 3.48 -14.36 14.04
C ARG A 118 4.86 -13.81 14.43
N LYS A 119 5.44 -12.91 13.63
CA LYS A 119 6.71 -12.26 13.97
C LYS A 119 6.57 -11.41 15.23
N THR A 120 5.49 -10.64 15.34
CA THR A 120 5.22 -9.77 16.49
C THR A 120 5.03 -10.58 17.78
N ALA A 121 4.30 -11.70 17.73
CA ALA A 121 4.12 -12.60 18.86
C ALA A 121 5.47 -13.13 19.38
N LEU A 122 6.35 -13.59 18.49
CA LEU A 122 7.68 -14.09 18.88
C LEU A 122 8.55 -13.01 19.52
N ILE A 123 8.49 -11.78 19.01
CA ILE A 123 9.23 -10.64 19.59
C ILE A 123 8.64 -10.29 20.96
N LEU A 124 7.31 -10.27 21.09
CA LEU A 124 6.63 -9.98 22.35
C LEU A 124 6.97 -11.01 23.42
N GLU A 125 6.94 -12.30 23.10
CA GLU A 125 7.37 -13.38 23.99
C GLU A 125 8.82 -13.20 24.45
N ALA A 126 9.72 -12.83 23.53
CA ALA A 126 11.12 -12.57 23.87
C ALA A 126 11.27 -11.36 24.82
N ILE A 127 10.51 -10.29 24.60
CA ILE A 127 10.49 -9.11 25.48
C ILE A 127 9.94 -9.47 26.86
N ILE A 128 8.79 -10.15 26.93
CA ILE A 128 8.18 -10.57 28.20
C ILE A 128 9.18 -11.43 28.97
N ARG A 129 9.78 -12.43 28.33
CA ARG A 129 10.80 -13.28 28.96
C ARG A 129 11.98 -12.47 29.51
N GLN A 130 12.41 -11.44 28.79
CA GLN A 130 13.49 -10.56 29.22
C GLN A 130 13.09 -9.69 30.43
N GLU A 131 11.86 -9.18 30.45
CA GLU A 131 11.34 -8.34 31.54
C GLU A 131 11.02 -9.15 32.80
N THR A 132 10.50 -10.37 32.67
CA THR A 132 10.36 -11.34 33.78
C THR A 132 11.73 -11.70 34.36
N ALA A 133 12.75 -11.93 33.52
CA ALA A 133 14.12 -12.21 33.98
C ALA A 133 14.78 -11.01 34.70
N LYS A 134 14.35 -9.78 34.41
CA LYS A 134 14.77 -8.57 35.13
C LYS A 134 13.93 -8.28 36.38
N GLY A 135 12.89 -9.06 36.66
CA GLY A 135 12.00 -8.88 37.80
C GLY A 135 11.06 -7.68 37.69
N LEU A 136 10.80 -7.16 36.48
CA LEU A 136 9.90 -6.01 36.26
C LEU A 136 8.43 -6.38 36.05
N ILE A 137 8.14 -7.66 35.79
CA ILE A 137 6.78 -8.20 35.66
C ILE A 137 6.64 -9.30 36.72
N GLU A 138 5.87 -9.03 37.77
CA GLU A 138 5.47 -10.06 38.74
C GLU A 138 4.50 -11.03 38.06
N ASP A 139 4.88 -12.29 38.03
CA ASP A 139 4.01 -13.39 37.59
C ASP A 139 2.87 -13.51 38.62
N LYS A 140 1.70 -12.94 38.32
CA LYS A 140 0.48 -13.25 39.07
C LYS A 140 0.00 -14.62 38.60
N GLU A 141 0.55 -15.66 39.21
CA GLU A 141 -0.09 -16.97 39.26
C GLU A 141 -1.37 -16.84 40.11
N GLU A 142 -2.54 -16.94 39.47
CA GLU A 142 -3.81 -17.38 40.08
C GLU A 142 -4.38 -18.56 39.26
#